data_AF-A0A1D9MCN7-F1
#
_entry.id   AF-A0A1D9MCN7-F1
#
_cell.length_a   1.000
_cell.length_b   1.000
_cell.length_c   1.000
_cell.angle_alpha   90.00
_cell.angle_beta   90.00
_cell.angle_gamma   90.00
#
_symmetry.space_group_name_H-M   'P 1'
#
loop_
_entity.id
_entity.type
_entity.pdbx_description
1 polymer ?
#
loop_
_entity_poly.entity_id
_entity_poly.type
_entity_poly.pdbx_seq_one_letter_code
_entity_poly.pdbx_strand_id
1 'polypeptide(L)'
;MGTMKKDLIGGLPMPGLDMAMFLRPQVRMAEALLKQNVEVLDFLKVRFERDRALMGELAKAADPQEAMAIWSGFWQGALGDYASETNKLAAAVTEIAEQAVRTATEEGAALTKVMTPVTKAD
;
A
#
# COMPACT_ATOMS: atom_id res chain seq x y z
N MET A 1 26.72 -21.38 26.13
CA MET A 1 25.53 -20.51 26.18
C MET A 1 26.01 -19.10 25.84
N GLY A 2 26.08 -18.77 24.55
CA GLY A 2 26.68 -17.52 24.07
C GLY A 2 25.62 -16.46 23.85
N THR A 3 25.59 -15.43 24.70
CA THR A 3 24.75 -14.25 24.54
C THR A 3 25.31 -13.41 23.39
N MET A 4 24.64 -13.49 22.25
CA MET A 4 24.96 -12.74 21.05
C MET A 4 24.88 -11.23 21.35
N LYS A 5 25.99 -10.54 21.05
CA LYS A 5 26.17 -9.10 20.87
C LYS A 5 24.95 -8.42 20.21
N LYS A 6 23.90 -8.08 20.96
CA LYS A 6 22.65 -7.59 20.36
C LYS A 6 22.67 -6.12 19.97
N ASP A 7 23.62 -5.32 20.46
CA ASP A 7 23.48 -3.85 20.39
C ASP A 7 24.73 -3.11 19.87
N LEU A 8 25.57 -3.74 19.03
CA LEU A 8 26.87 -3.18 18.63
C LEU A 8 26.99 -2.92 17.12
N ILE A 9 26.80 -1.66 16.73
CA ILE A 9 27.49 -1.06 15.57
C ILE A 9 28.45 -0.01 16.14
N GLY A 10 29.76 -0.18 15.92
CA GLY A 10 30.75 0.87 16.23
C GLY A 10 31.26 0.96 17.69
N GLY A 11 31.04 -0.03 18.55
CA GLY A 11 31.76 -0.12 19.84
C GLY A 11 31.18 0.67 21.02
N LEU A 12 30.03 1.34 20.88
CA LEU A 12 29.37 2.04 21.98
C LEU A 12 28.15 1.25 22.48
N PRO A 13 28.00 1.02 23.81
CA PRO A 13 26.76 0.49 24.35
C PRO A 13 25.66 1.54 24.19
N MET A 14 24.55 1.16 23.56
CA MET A 14 23.33 1.99 23.50
C MET A 14 22.26 1.39 24.42
N PRO A 15 22.22 1.73 25.72
CA PRO A 15 21.12 1.34 26.57
C PRO A 15 19.84 2.03 26.09
N GLY A 16 18.84 1.25 25.67
CA GLY A 16 17.47 1.75 25.46
C GLY A 16 17.10 2.19 24.04
N LEU A 17 17.76 1.66 23.00
CA LEU A 17 17.29 1.87 21.62
C LEU A 17 15.98 1.09 21.41
N ASP A 18 14.85 1.75 21.64
CA ASP A 18 13.53 1.18 21.37
C ASP A 18 13.34 1.05 19.86
N MET A 19 13.74 -0.09 19.29
CA MET A 19 13.57 -0.39 17.86
C MET A 19 12.13 -0.18 17.40
N ALA A 20 11.13 -0.28 18.30
CA ALA A 20 9.75 -0.01 17.94
C ALA A 20 9.52 1.46 17.52
N MET A 21 10.31 2.41 17.99
CA MET A 21 10.19 3.82 17.60
C MET A 21 10.54 4.06 16.13
N PHE A 22 11.43 3.25 15.57
CA PHE A 22 11.83 3.30 14.15
C PHE A 22 10.99 2.36 13.28
N LEU A 23 10.57 1.21 13.84
CA LEU A 23 9.85 0.20 13.06
C LEU A 23 8.33 0.48 12.95
N ARG A 24 7.70 1.10 13.95
CA ARG A 24 6.24 1.37 13.91
C ARG A 24 5.82 2.24 12.73
N PRO A 25 6.51 3.35 12.39
CA PRO A 25 6.15 4.15 11.22
C PRO A 25 6.30 3.37 9.92
N GLN A 26 7.39 2.61 9.79
CA GLN A 26 7.67 1.75 8.63
C GLN A 26 6.62 0.63 8.45
N VAL A 27 6.16 0.00 9.53
CA VAL A 27 5.10 -1.01 9.50
C VAL A 27 3.78 -0.39 9.02
N ARG A 28 3.40 0.79 9.54
CA ARG A 28 2.16 1.48 9.11
C ARG A 28 2.18 1.80 7.61
N MET A 29 3.32 2.29 7.12
CA MET A 29 3.52 2.54 5.68
C MET A 29 3.37 1.24 4.87
N ALA A 30 4.00 0.15 5.30
CA ALA A 30 3.89 -1.13 4.63
C ALA A 30 2.45 -1.66 4.63
N GLU A 31 1.72 -1.52 5.74
CA GLU A 31 0.30 -1.90 5.83
C GLU A 31 -0.57 -1.11 4.85
N ALA A 32 -0.36 0.21 4.72
CA ALA A 32 -1.10 1.04 3.77
C ALA A 32 -0.83 0.64 2.31
N LEU A 33 0.42 0.37 1.96
CA LEU A 33 0.79 -0.12 0.63
C LEU A 33 0.19 -1.49 0.34
N LEU A 34 0.25 -2.42 1.30
CA LEU A 34 -0.32 -3.75 1.14
C LEU A 34 -1.84 -3.70 0.99
N LYS A 35 -2.52 -2.85 1.76
CA LYS A 35 -3.96 -2.63 1.61
C LYS A 35 -4.30 -2.14 0.20
N GLN A 36 -3.56 -1.15 -0.32
CA GLN A 36 -3.78 -0.67 -1.69
C GLN A 36 -3.55 -1.76 -2.73
N ASN A 37 -2.52 -2.59 -2.56
CA ASN A 37 -2.28 -3.71 -3.47
C ASN A 37 -3.42 -4.72 -3.47
N VAL A 38 -3.98 -5.04 -2.30
CA VAL A 38 -5.14 -5.93 -2.17
C VAL A 38 -6.34 -5.35 -2.92
N GLU A 39 -6.63 -4.06 -2.75
CA GLU A 39 -7.75 -3.40 -3.43
C GLU A 39 -7.61 -3.48 -4.97
N VAL A 40 -6.41 -3.21 -5.50
CA VAL A 40 -6.14 -3.32 -6.95
C VAL A 40 -6.29 -4.75 -7.45
N LEU A 41 -5.83 -5.75 -6.67
CA LEU A 41 -5.97 -7.16 -7.04
C LEU A 41 -7.44 -7.60 -7.05
N ASP A 42 -8.23 -7.14 -6.08
CA ASP A 42 -9.67 -7.41 -6.03
C ASP A 42 -10.39 -6.78 -7.22
N PHE A 43 -10.03 -5.56 -7.59
CA PHE A 43 -10.54 -4.92 -8.81
C PHE A 43 -10.21 -5.75 -10.06
N LEU A 44 -8.95 -6.16 -10.24
CA LEU A 44 -8.52 -6.93 -11.40
C LEU A 44 -9.23 -8.28 -11.47
N LYS A 45 -9.44 -8.94 -10.33
CA LYS A 45 -10.21 -10.18 -10.26
C LYS A 45 -11.63 -9.97 -10.79
N VAL A 46 -12.35 -8.97 -10.28
CA VAL A 46 -13.71 -8.64 -10.75
C VAL A 46 -13.71 -8.32 -12.24
N ARG A 47 -12.70 -7.59 -12.72
CA ARG A 47 -12.56 -7.26 -14.15
C ARG A 47 -12.42 -8.50 -15.01
N PHE A 48 -11.59 -9.47 -14.62
CA PHE A 48 -11.42 -10.72 -15.36
C PHE A 48 -12.66 -11.63 -15.29
N GLU A 49 -13.38 -11.64 -14.17
CA GLU A 49 -14.66 -12.35 -14.07
C GLU A 49 -15.69 -11.77 -15.06
N ARG A 50 -15.73 -10.43 -15.21
CA ARG A 50 -16.57 -9.76 -16.20
C ARG A 50 -16.13 -10.02 -17.64
N ASP A 51 -14.82 -10.04 -17.92
CA ASP A 51 -14.30 -10.44 -19.26
C ASP A 51 -14.78 -11.84 -19.63
N ARG A 52 -14.67 -12.77 -18.68
CA ARG A 52 -15.12 -14.15 -18.90
C ARG A 52 -16.63 -14.21 -19.13
N ALA A 53 -17.42 -13.45 -18.39
CA ALA A 53 -18.87 -13.37 -18.58
C ALA A 53 -19.22 -12.84 -19.98
N LEU A 54 -18.58 -11.75 -20.41
CA LEU A 54 -18.74 -11.20 -21.76
C LEU A 54 -18.52 -12.25 -22.84
N MET A 55 -17.42 -13.00 -22.76
CA MET A 55 -17.12 -14.04 -23.76
C MET A 55 -18.20 -15.13 -23.77
N GLY A 56 -18.73 -15.47 -22.60
CA GLY A 56 -19.83 -16.42 -22.45
C GLY A 56 -21.17 -15.90 -23.01
N GLU A 57 -21.42 -14.61 -22.95
CA GLU A 57 -22.62 -13.97 -23.52
C GLU A 57 -22.50 -13.81 -25.03
N LEU A 58 -21.36 -13.33 -25.53
CA LEU A 58 -21.11 -13.22 -26.97
C LEU A 58 -21.20 -14.57 -27.68
N ALA A 59 -20.72 -15.65 -27.06
CA ALA A 59 -20.83 -17.00 -27.62
C ALA A 59 -22.27 -17.50 -27.77
N LYS A 60 -23.24 -16.87 -27.08
CA LYS A 60 -24.66 -17.23 -27.11
C LYS A 60 -25.50 -16.29 -27.98
N ALA A 61 -24.93 -15.19 -28.46
CA ALA A 61 -25.66 -14.21 -29.25
C ALA A 61 -26.19 -14.85 -30.55
N ALA A 62 -27.48 -14.64 -30.83
CA ALA A 62 -28.16 -15.21 -31.98
C ALA A 62 -27.85 -14.44 -33.28
N ASP A 63 -27.54 -13.15 -33.17
CA ASP A 63 -27.25 -12.29 -34.30
C ASP A 63 -26.21 -11.18 -33.99
N PRO A 64 -25.69 -10.50 -35.03
CA PRO A 64 -24.70 -9.44 -34.86
C PRO A 64 -25.19 -8.23 -34.06
N GLN A 65 -26.48 -7.90 -34.10
CA GLN A 65 -27.05 -6.77 -33.37
C GLN A 65 -27.04 -7.06 -31.86
N GLU A 66 -27.43 -8.26 -31.46
CA GLU A 66 -27.36 -8.73 -30.08
C GLU A 66 -25.91 -8.73 -29.56
N ALA A 67 -24.98 -9.26 -30.35
CA ALA A 67 -23.56 -9.25 -29.99
C ALA A 67 -23.00 -7.83 -29.80
N MET A 68 -23.38 -6.88 -30.66
CA MET A 68 -22.99 -5.47 -30.53
C MET A 68 -23.61 -4.79 -29.30
N ALA A 69 -24.85 -5.13 -28.95
CA ALA A 69 -25.49 -4.62 -27.73
C ALA A 69 -24.74 -5.12 -26.47
N ILE A 70 -24.43 -6.41 -26.40
CA ILE A 70 -23.64 -7.01 -25.31
C ILE A 70 -22.27 -6.34 -25.20
N TRP A 71 -21.55 -6.22 -26.32
CA TRP A 71 -20.21 -5.60 -26.36
C TRP A 71 -20.23 -4.14 -25.90
N SER A 72 -21.19 -3.34 -26.39
CA SER A 72 -21.28 -1.92 -26.03
C SER A 72 -21.66 -1.71 -24.57
N GLY A 73 -22.62 -2.47 -24.03
CA GLY A 73 -23.01 -2.42 -22.62
C GLY A 73 -21.86 -2.78 -21.69
N PHE A 74 -21.09 -3.80 -22.07
CA PHE A 74 -19.88 -4.17 -21.34
C PHE A 74 -18.86 -3.02 -21.26
N TRP A 75 -18.56 -2.36 -22.37
CA TRP A 75 -17.59 -1.26 -22.38
C TRP A 75 -18.07 -0.03 -21.63
N GLN A 76 -19.37 0.27 -21.65
CA GLN A 76 -19.95 1.33 -20.83
C GLN A 76 -19.76 1.05 -19.33
N GLY A 77 -20.00 -0.20 -18.90
CA GLY A 77 -19.73 -0.63 -17.54
C GLY A 77 -18.25 -0.56 -17.17
N ALA A 78 -17.38 -1.11 -18.03
CA ALA A 78 -15.94 -1.15 -17.81
C ALA A 78 -15.34 0.26 -17.63
N LEU A 79 -15.77 1.24 -18.43
CA LEU A 79 -15.34 2.63 -18.26
C LEU A 79 -15.69 3.20 -16.88
N GLY A 80 -16.90 2.91 -16.38
CA GLY A 80 -17.33 3.31 -15.05
C GLY A 80 -16.51 2.63 -13.94
N ASP A 81 -16.19 1.36 -14.11
CA ASP A 81 -15.37 0.60 -13.17
C ASP A 81 -13.94 1.17 -13.07
N TYR A 82 -13.29 1.41 -14.21
CA TYR A 82 -11.96 2.01 -14.24
C TYR A 82 -11.93 3.43 -13.68
N ALA A 83 -12.96 4.23 -13.96
CA ALA A 83 -13.08 5.57 -13.37
C ALA A 83 -13.21 5.50 -11.84
N SER A 84 -14.02 4.58 -11.32
CA SER A 84 -14.16 4.34 -9.89
C SER A 84 -12.85 3.91 -9.25
N GLU A 85 -12.16 2.94 -9.85
CA GLU A 85 -10.89 2.42 -9.33
C GLU A 85 -9.77 3.47 -9.37
N THR A 86 -9.73 4.29 -10.42
CA THR A 86 -8.79 5.41 -10.52
C THR A 86 -8.99 6.41 -9.39
N ASN A 87 -10.24 6.71 -9.02
CA ASN A 87 -10.54 7.60 -7.90
C ASN A 87 -10.09 7.02 -6.56
N LYS A 88 -10.28 5.71 -6.33
CA LYS A 88 -9.76 5.04 -5.12
C LYS A 88 -8.25 5.09 -5.07
N LEU A 89 -7.58 4.78 -6.19
CA LEU A 89 -6.13 4.84 -6.29
C LEU A 89 -5.60 6.25 -6.00
N ALA A 90 -6.24 7.30 -6.55
CA ALA A 90 -5.86 8.68 -6.27
C ALA A 90 -5.99 9.06 -4.79
N ALA A 91 -7.06 8.59 -4.12
CA ALA A 91 -7.23 8.78 -2.69
C ALA A 91 -6.13 8.05 -1.88
N ALA A 92 -5.83 6.81 -2.23
CA ALA A 92 -4.81 6.01 -1.57
C ALA A 92 -3.39 6.58 -1.74
N VAL A 93 -3.05 7.10 -2.92
CA VAL A 93 -1.76 7.77 -3.16
C VAL A 93 -1.60 8.98 -2.25
N THR A 94 -2.68 9.73 -2.03
CA THR A 94 -2.67 10.88 -1.11
C THR A 94 -2.42 10.41 0.33
N GLU A 95 -3.12 9.37 0.78
CA GLU A 95 -2.95 8.80 2.12
C GLU A 95 -1.51 8.29 2.33
N ILE A 96 -0.96 7.55 1.36
CA ILE A 96 0.42 7.04 1.40
C ILE A 96 1.42 8.20 1.46
N ALA A 97 1.23 9.25 0.66
CA ALA A 97 2.11 10.43 0.69
C ALA A 97 2.10 11.11 2.06
N GLU A 98 0.93 11.28 2.68
CA GLU A 98 0.83 11.83 4.04
C GLU A 98 1.49 10.92 5.08
N GLN A 99 1.32 9.60 4.98
CA GLN A 99 2.00 8.66 5.87
C GLN A 99 3.52 8.69 5.70
N ALA A 100 4.02 8.96 4.50
CA ALA A 100 5.46 9.06 4.23
C ALA A 100 6.06 10.29 4.91
N VAL A 101 5.39 11.43 4.80
CA VAL A 101 5.77 12.67 5.49
C VAL A 101 5.74 12.50 7.02
N ARG A 102 4.69 11.85 7.55
CA ARG A 102 4.58 11.52 8.98
C ARG A 102 5.73 10.62 9.43
N THR A 103 6.00 9.55 8.70
CA THR A 103 7.09 8.61 9.00
C THR A 103 8.45 9.30 9.04
N ALA A 104 8.78 10.11 8.02
CA ALA A 104 10.04 10.85 7.98
C ALA A 104 10.18 11.83 9.17
N THR A 105 9.08 12.46 9.59
CA THR A 105 9.06 13.36 10.75
C THR A 105 9.27 12.61 12.07
N GLU A 106 8.56 11.49 12.25
CA GLU A 106 8.67 10.63 13.44
C GLU A 106 10.09 10.04 13.57
N GLU A 107 10.68 9.59 12.47
CA GLU A 107 12.06 9.09 12.42
C GLU A 107 13.09 10.19 12.68
N GLY A 108 12.92 11.39 12.11
CA GLY A 108 13.79 12.53 12.38
C GLY A 108 13.78 12.95 13.86
N ALA A 109 12.60 12.96 14.48
CA ALA A 109 12.46 13.22 15.91
C ALA A 109 13.11 12.12 16.76
N ALA A 110 12.94 10.86 16.36
CA ALA A 110 13.56 9.70 17.00
C ALA A 110 15.10 9.79 16.97
N LEU A 111 15.69 10.12 15.81
CA LEU A 111 17.13 10.30 15.66
C LEU A 111 17.66 11.43 16.54
N THR A 112 16.95 12.56 16.60
CA THR A 112 17.34 13.70 17.44
C THR A 112 17.39 13.33 18.92
N LYS A 113 16.41 12.55 19.41
CA LYS A 113 16.34 12.07 20.79
C LYS A 113 17.48 11.13 21.15
N VAL A 114 17.97 10.35 20.19
CA VAL A 114 19.10 9.43 20.38
C VAL A 114 20.45 10.17 20.29
N MET A 115 20.54 11.27 19.53
CA MET A 115 21.78 12.02 19.31
C MET A 115 22.05 13.14 20.34
N THR A 116 21.06 13.59 21.13
CA THR A 116 21.31 14.51 22.25
C THR A 116 22.21 13.85 23.31
N PRO A 117 23.44 14.34 23.54
CA PRO A 117 24.32 13.79 24.56
C PRO A 117 23.73 14.08 25.95
N VAL A 118 23.96 13.17 26.90
CA VAL A 118 23.85 13.47 28.33
C VAL A 118 24.95 14.50 28.66
N THR A 119 24.71 15.78 28.41
CA THR A 119 25.47 16.87 29.02
C THR A 119 24.97 17.08 30.44
N LYS A 120 25.36 16.15 31.33
CA LYS A 120 25.61 16.50 32.72
C LYS A 120 27.09 16.28 32.96
N ALA A 121 27.84 17.37 32.86
CA ALA A 121 29.11 17.49 33.55
C ALA A 121 28.80 18.11 34.91
N ASP A 122 29.28 17.42 35.94
CA ASP A 122 29.35 17.85 37.35
C ASP A 122 30.15 19.15 37.53
#